data_AF-A0A1G0SM51-F1
#
_entry.id   AF-A0A1G0SM51-F1
#
_cell.length_a   1.000
_cell.length_b   1.000
_cell.length_c   1.000
_cell.angle_alpha   90.00
_cell.angle_beta   90.00
_cell.angle_gamma   90.00
#
_symmetry.space_group_name_H-M   'P 1'
#
loop_
_entity.id
_entity.type
_entity.pdbx_description
1 polymer ?
#
loop_
_entity_poly.entity_id
_entity_poly.type
_entity_poly.pdbx_seq_one_letter_code
_entity_poly.pdbx_strand_id
1 'polypeptide(L)'
;MPISRQSLRNLSRQSLIAFGVFVLLFILVDNVLMPWFTEQGKSTAVPSVVGLPLEEAKVMLTQAGLVPKEAEIRPDKQFPIGTVAFQVPPPNAEVKYGRGIYLTVSGGEIMVSVPNLRGKSLREAVFTLERAGLRMGDVQFTPSEDIFMNTVISQSVEPGRKARSGSSIAIVVSQGKPGEKRAVPNVTLKSLTEAQRLLLQAGFKVGAINHQVSQDLLPNTVIEQYPKSGELAVFGQAVDLFVAQKVDPRATMEN
;
A
#
# COMPACT_ATOMS: atom_id res chain seq x y z
N MET A 1 -29.47 90.84 1.61
CA MET A 1 -30.53 90.63 2.62
C MET A 1 -29.90 90.01 3.86
N PRO A 2 -29.93 90.66 5.05
CA PRO A 2 -29.32 90.10 6.24
C PRO A 2 -30.23 89.01 6.83
N ILE A 3 -29.69 87.81 7.00
CA ILE A 3 -30.39 86.69 7.64
C ILE A 3 -30.62 87.06 9.11
N SER A 4 -31.87 87.09 9.56
CA SER A 4 -32.21 87.51 10.92
C SER A 4 -31.66 86.54 11.96
N ARG A 5 -31.14 87.04 13.08
CA ARG A 5 -30.56 86.22 14.17
C ARG A 5 -31.54 85.19 14.76
N GLN A 6 -32.85 85.37 14.56
CA GLN A 6 -33.88 84.43 15.02
C GLN A 6 -34.00 83.19 14.12
N SER A 7 -33.84 83.31 12.79
CA SER A 7 -33.88 82.14 11.90
C SER A 7 -32.66 81.23 12.07
N LEU A 8 -31.48 81.82 12.36
CA LEU A 8 -30.24 81.08 12.63
C LEU A 8 -30.32 80.22 13.91
N ARG A 9 -30.97 80.71 14.99
CA ARG A 9 -31.19 79.92 16.22
C ARG A 9 -32.14 78.74 15.98
N ASN A 10 -33.21 78.93 15.20
CA ASN A 10 -34.16 77.87 14.90
C ASN A 10 -33.58 76.82 13.94
N LEU A 11 -32.76 77.22 12.96
CA LEU A 11 -32.01 76.29 12.13
C LEU A 11 -31.03 75.45 12.96
N SER A 12 -30.25 76.06 13.85
CA SER A 12 -29.30 75.31 14.70
C SER A 12 -30.00 74.30 15.62
N ARG A 13 -31.19 74.64 16.16
CA ARG A 13 -32.01 73.72 16.97
C ARG A 13 -32.58 72.58 16.14
N GLN A 14 -33.07 72.84 14.92
CA GLN A 14 -33.57 71.81 14.03
C GLN A 14 -32.45 70.88 13.53
N SER A 15 -31.26 71.41 13.25
CA SER A 15 -30.09 70.59 12.91
C SER A 15 -29.62 69.72 14.08
N LEU A 16 -29.64 70.22 15.32
CA LEU A 16 -29.34 69.43 16.52
C LEU A 16 -30.36 68.32 16.76
N ILE A 17 -31.66 68.61 16.58
CA ILE A 17 -32.72 67.60 16.70
C ILE A 17 -32.61 66.55 15.58
N ALA A 18 -32.40 66.99 14.34
CA ALA A 18 -32.22 66.08 13.20
C ALA A 18 -30.99 65.18 13.37
N PHE A 19 -29.89 65.74 13.89
CA PHE A 19 -28.69 64.97 14.22
C PHE A 19 -28.96 63.95 15.34
N GLY A 20 -29.66 64.36 16.40
CA GLY A 20 -30.06 63.45 17.48
C GLY A 20 -30.96 62.31 16.99
N VAL A 21 -31.92 62.60 16.12
CA VAL A 21 -32.80 61.59 15.50
C VAL A 21 -31.99 60.66 14.58
N PHE A 22 -31.04 61.19 13.81
CA PHE A 22 -30.19 60.39 12.94
C PHE A 22 -29.29 59.45 13.74
N VAL A 23 -28.66 59.93 14.81
CA VAL A 23 -27.85 59.11 15.72
C VAL A 23 -28.72 58.04 16.41
N LEU A 24 -29.94 58.39 16.81
CA LEU A 24 -30.86 57.44 17.42
C LEU A 24 -31.31 56.36 16.42
N LEU A 25 -31.60 56.74 15.17
CA LEU A 25 -31.91 55.81 14.09
C LEU A 25 -30.72 54.92 13.76
N PHE A 26 -29.51 55.48 13.74
CA PHE A 26 -28.29 54.71 13.54
C PHE A 26 -28.10 53.68 14.66
N ILE A 27 -28.22 54.08 15.93
CA ILE A 27 -28.13 53.17 17.08
C ILE A 27 -29.22 52.10 17.02
N LEU A 28 -30.46 52.46 16.64
CA LEU A 28 -31.58 51.54 16.52
C LEU A 28 -31.38 50.56 15.35
N VAL A 29 -30.88 51.03 14.22
CA VAL A 29 -30.53 50.15 13.09
C VAL A 29 -29.39 49.22 13.52
N ASP A 30 -28.31 49.73 14.09
CA ASP A 30 -27.10 48.97 14.39
C ASP A 30 -27.28 47.97 15.57
N ASN A 31 -28.06 48.33 16.60
CA ASN A 31 -28.25 47.49 17.80
C ASN A 31 -29.56 46.70 17.82
N VAL A 32 -30.57 47.06 17.02
CA VAL A 32 -31.88 46.39 17.05
C VAL A 32 -32.22 45.77 15.69
N LEU A 33 -32.11 46.54 14.61
CA LEU A 33 -32.53 46.08 13.28
C LEU A 33 -31.51 45.13 12.63
N MET A 34 -30.22 45.44 12.73
CA MET A 34 -29.12 44.66 12.17
C MET A 34 -28.96 43.30 12.84
N PRO A 35 -29.04 43.14 14.19
CA PRO A 35 -29.01 41.84 14.83
C PRO A 35 -30.25 40.98 14.54
N TRP A 36 -31.38 41.61 14.19
CA TRP A 36 -32.59 40.90 13.77
C TRP A 36 -32.47 40.38 12.32
N PHE A 37 -31.72 41.09 11.47
CA PHE A 37 -31.49 40.71 10.08
C PHE A 37 -30.28 39.78 9.88
N THR A 38 -29.31 39.83 10.79
CA THR A 38 -28.12 38.98 10.76
C THR A 38 -28.14 38.08 12.00
N GLU A 39 -28.29 36.76 11.85
CA GLU A 39 -28.19 35.77 12.94
C GLU A 39 -26.74 35.68 13.49
N GLN A 40 -26.18 36.80 13.93
CA GLN A 40 -24.85 36.93 14.50
C GLN A 40 -24.81 36.16 15.82
N GLY A 41 -24.08 35.04 15.84
CA GLY A 41 -23.73 34.34 17.07
C GLY A 41 -24.53 33.08 17.38
N LYS A 42 -25.47 32.68 16.52
CA LYS A 42 -26.07 31.35 16.63
C LYS A 42 -24.96 30.31 16.36
N SER A 43 -24.80 29.38 17.29
CA SER A 43 -23.85 28.27 17.19
C SER A 43 -24.63 26.98 17.02
N THR A 44 -24.06 26.06 16.26
CA THR A 44 -24.63 24.72 16.01
C THR A 44 -23.52 23.69 16.22
N ALA A 45 -23.92 22.51 16.71
CA ALA A 45 -23.00 21.39 16.85
C ALA A 45 -22.79 20.75 15.47
N VAL A 46 -21.53 20.47 15.12
CA VAL A 46 -21.20 19.80 13.86
C VAL A 46 -21.68 18.34 13.93
N PRO A 47 -22.58 17.89 13.03
CA PRO A 47 -23.01 16.50 13.01
C PRO A 47 -21.88 15.56 12.56
N SER A 48 -21.96 14.31 12.99
CA SER A 48 -21.04 13.27 12.53
C SER A 48 -21.46 12.76 11.16
N VAL A 49 -20.66 13.05 10.15
CA VAL A 49 -20.86 12.57 8.77
C VAL A 49 -19.79 11.59 8.30
N VAL A 50 -18.80 11.28 9.15
CA VAL A 50 -17.79 10.24 8.87
C VAL A 50 -18.48 8.88 8.66
N GLY A 51 -18.11 8.19 7.59
CA GLY A 51 -18.69 6.91 7.18
C GLY A 51 -19.95 7.01 6.33
N LEU A 52 -20.57 8.19 6.21
CA LEU A 52 -21.72 8.39 5.33
C LEU A 52 -21.30 8.57 3.86
N PRO A 53 -22.18 8.20 2.90
CA PRO A 53 -22.04 8.63 1.50
C PRO A 53 -21.93 10.15 1.40
N LEU A 54 -21.10 10.65 0.49
CA LEU A 54 -20.84 12.10 0.33
C LEU A 54 -22.13 12.92 0.16
N GLU A 55 -23.10 12.42 -0.62
CA GLU A 55 -24.35 13.12 -0.87
C GLU A 55 -25.24 13.18 0.38
N GLU A 56 -25.32 12.10 1.15
CA GLU A 56 -26.04 12.09 2.43
C GLU A 56 -25.38 13.03 3.46
N ALA A 57 -24.05 13.04 3.51
CA ALA A 57 -23.28 13.94 4.37
C ALA A 57 -23.56 15.41 4.05
N LYS A 58 -23.59 15.77 2.75
CA LYS A 58 -23.91 17.14 2.31
C LYS A 58 -25.31 17.56 2.75
N VAL A 59 -26.29 16.68 2.60
CA VAL A 59 -27.68 16.94 3.01
C VAL A 59 -27.74 17.17 4.53
N MET A 60 -27.11 16.30 5.32
CA MET A 60 -27.10 16.41 6.78
C MET A 60 -26.44 17.71 7.26
N LEU A 61 -25.32 18.12 6.64
CA LEU A 61 -24.64 19.36 6.98
C LEU A 61 -25.48 20.59 6.61
N THR A 62 -26.11 20.57 5.43
CA THR A 62 -26.95 21.68 4.98
C THR A 62 -28.18 21.84 5.88
N GLN A 63 -28.79 20.73 6.30
CA GLN A 63 -29.89 20.71 7.28
C GLN A 63 -29.47 21.26 8.65
N ALA A 64 -28.22 21.04 9.06
CA ALA A 64 -27.65 21.60 10.28
C ALA A 64 -27.24 23.08 10.15
N GLY A 65 -27.47 23.72 8.99
CA GLY A 65 -27.10 25.11 8.73
C GLY A 65 -25.61 25.33 8.48
N LEU A 66 -24.89 24.28 8.06
CA LEU A 66 -23.45 24.27 7.78
C LEU A 66 -23.20 24.17 6.27
N VAL A 67 -22.03 24.62 5.82
CA VAL A 67 -21.68 24.63 4.39
C VAL A 67 -20.69 23.49 4.11
N PRO A 68 -21.09 22.40 3.43
CA PRO A 68 -20.16 21.36 3.04
C PRO A 68 -19.13 21.89 2.02
N LYS A 69 -17.87 21.56 2.24
CA LYS A 69 -16.74 21.86 1.34
C LYS A 69 -16.00 20.57 1.05
N GLU A 70 -15.97 20.16 -0.20
CA GLU A 70 -15.13 19.04 -0.62
C GLU A 70 -13.67 19.50 -0.60
N ALA A 71 -12.83 18.78 0.16
CA ALA A 71 -11.41 19.07 0.24
C ALA A 71 -10.64 18.26 -0.81
N GLU A 72 -10.52 16.95 -0.58
CA GLU A 72 -9.69 16.05 -1.37
C GLU A 72 -10.23 14.61 -1.32
N ILE A 73 -9.94 13.82 -2.35
CA ILE A 73 -10.11 12.36 -2.35
C ILE A 73 -8.78 11.73 -1.94
N ARG A 74 -8.78 10.90 -0.90
CA ARG A 74 -7.57 10.21 -0.42
C ARG A 74 -7.76 8.69 -0.37
N PRO A 75 -6.73 7.89 -0.69
CA PRO A 75 -6.81 6.44 -0.50
C PRO A 75 -7.08 6.11 0.96
N ASP A 76 -8.04 5.24 1.21
CA ASP A 76 -8.45 4.83 2.55
C ASP A 76 -8.85 3.36 2.56
N LYS A 77 -8.37 2.60 3.55
CA LYS A 77 -8.63 1.15 3.67
C LYS A 77 -9.86 0.82 4.51
N GLN A 78 -10.30 1.77 5.34
CA GLN A 78 -11.38 1.60 6.30
C GLN A 78 -12.74 1.93 5.68
N PHE A 79 -12.78 2.96 4.84
CA PHE A 79 -14.00 3.49 4.25
C PHE A 79 -14.08 3.18 2.75
N PRO A 80 -15.24 2.74 2.21
CA PRO A 80 -15.39 2.46 0.80
C PRO A 80 -15.36 3.74 -0.05
N ILE A 81 -15.13 3.59 -1.36
CA ILE A 81 -15.07 4.73 -2.28
C ILE A 81 -16.34 5.58 -2.22
N GLY A 82 -16.19 6.91 -2.18
CA GLY A 82 -17.30 7.87 -2.19
C GLY A 82 -17.93 8.14 -0.82
N THR A 83 -17.36 7.60 0.27
CA THR A 83 -17.78 7.91 1.64
C THR A 83 -16.85 8.91 2.32
N VAL A 84 -17.36 9.64 3.31
CA VAL A 84 -16.55 10.60 4.07
C VAL A 84 -15.60 9.85 5.00
N ALA A 85 -14.29 9.93 4.73
CA ALA A 85 -13.27 9.35 5.60
C ALA A 85 -12.92 10.27 6.77
N PHE A 86 -12.97 11.59 6.54
CA PHE A 86 -12.59 12.58 7.54
C PHE A 86 -13.35 13.89 7.35
N GLN A 87 -13.66 14.55 8.46
CA GLN A 87 -14.31 15.86 8.46
C GLN A 87 -13.57 16.85 9.36
N VAL A 88 -13.56 18.12 8.97
CA VAL A 88 -13.05 19.23 9.79
C VAL A 88 -14.00 20.42 9.72
N PRO A 89 -14.46 20.98 10.85
CA PRO A 89 -14.21 20.58 12.25
C PRO A 89 -14.77 19.19 12.62
N PRO A 90 -14.27 18.56 13.71
CA PRO A 90 -14.70 17.22 14.12
C PRO A 90 -16.17 17.20 14.59
N PRO A 91 -16.79 16.01 14.66
CA PRO A 91 -18.15 15.88 15.19
C PRO A 91 -18.30 16.48 16.59
N ASN A 92 -19.49 17.01 16.89
CA ASN A 92 -19.87 17.69 18.13
C ASN A 92 -19.11 18.98 18.45
N ALA A 93 -18.21 19.44 17.57
CA ALA A 93 -17.61 20.76 17.72
C ALA A 93 -18.69 21.84 17.58
N GLU A 94 -18.66 22.86 18.44
CA GLU A 94 -19.53 24.02 18.28
C GLU A 94 -18.93 25.01 17.29
N VAL A 95 -19.71 25.36 16.28
CA VAL A 95 -19.32 26.32 15.24
C VAL A 95 -20.44 27.30 14.95
N LYS A 96 -20.10 28.47 14.43
CA LYS A 96 -21.10 29.43 13.94
C LYS A 96 -21.88 28.86 12.76
N TYR A 97 -23.15 29.23 12.64
CA TYR A 97 -23.94 28.93 11.44
C TYR A 97 -23.22 29.41 10.16
N GLY A 98 -23.41 28.68 9.07
CA GLY A 98 -22.76 28.94 7.79
C GLY A 98 -21.26 28.57 7.77
N ARG A 99 -20.71 27.98 8.84
CA ARG A 99 -19.32 27.52 8.84
C ARG A 99 -19.10 26.46 7.77
N GLY A 100 -18.00 26.61 7.03
CA GLY A 100 -17.50 25.61 6.09
C GLY A 100 -16.99 24.36 6.81
N ILE A 101 -17.50 23.20 6.43
CA ILE A 101 -17.07 21.89 6.92
C ILE A 101 -16.37 21.17 5.78
N TYR A 102 -15.07 20.95 5.95
CA TYR A 102 -14.22 20.29 4.96
C TYR A 102 -14.36 18.77 5.08
N LEU A 103 -14.71 18.13 3.97
CA LEU A 103 -14.89 16.70 3.85
C LEU A 103 -13.76 16.11 3.01
N THR A 104 -13.06 15.14 3.59
CA THR A 104 -12.13 14.27 2.85
C THR A 104 -12.88 13.00 2.49
N VAL A 105 -12.91 12.70 1.20
CA VAL A 105 -13.64 11.55 0.66
C VAL A 105 -12.68 10.38 0.51
N SER A 106 -13.11 9.19 0.88
CA SER A 106 -12.39 7.96 0.62
C SER A 106 -12.34 7.67 -0.87
N GLY A 107 -11.13 7.52 -1.40
CA GLY A 107 -10.85 6.93 -2.72
C GLY A 107 -10.90 5.40 -2.71
N GLY A 108 -11.18 4.79 -1.56
CA GLY A 108 -11.10 3.35 -1.34
C GLY A 108 -9.66 2.83 -1.28
N GLU A 109 -9.54 1.51 -1.18
CA GLU A 109 -8.24 0.85 -1.14
C GLU A 109 -7.53 0.94 -2.49
N ILE A 110 -6.20 1.07 -2.47
CA ILE A 110 -5.40 1.14 -3.70
C ILE A 110 -5.46 -0.22 -4.41
N MET A 111 -6.11 -0.24 -5.56
CA MET A 111 -6.24 -1.43 -6.41
C MET A 111 -5.27 -1.35 -7.60
N VAL A 112 -4.43 -2.36 -7.77
CA VAL A 112 -3.49 -2.51 -8.89
C VAL A 112 -3.95 -3.59 -9.85
N SER A 113 -3.54 -3.49 -11.11
CA SER A 113 -3.86 -4.51 -12.11
C SER A 113 -2.89 -5.68 -11.98
N VAL A 114 -3.41 -6.91 -11.95
CA VAL A 114 -2.58 -8.11 -11.90
C VAL A 114 -1.92 -8.31 -13.27
N PRO A 115 -0.57 -8.37 -13.34
CA PRO A 115 0.13 -8.59 -14.60
C PRO A 115 -0.01 -10.04 -15.08
N ASN A 116 0.25 -10.27 -16.37
CA ASN A 116 0.36 -11.62 -16.92
C ASN A 116 1.74 -12.22 -16.61
N LEU A 117 1.73 -13.29 -15.82
CA LEU A 117 2.93 -14.02 -15.41
C LEU A 117 3.12 -15.31 -16.23
N ARG A 118 2.09 -15.81 -16.90
CA ARG A 118 2.15 -17.07 -17.66
C ARG A 118 3.23 -17.00 -18.74
N GLY A 119 4.05 -18.04 -18.82
CA GLY A 119 5.16 -18.11 -19.77
C GLY A 119 6.42 -17.32 -19.36
N LYS A 120 6.39 -16.57 -18.25
CA LYS A 120 7.59 -15.92 -17.70
C LYS A 120 8.39 -16.89 -16.84
N SER A 121 9.69 -16.65 -16.72
CA SER A 121 10.50 -17.36 -15.73
C SER A 121 10.09 -16.97 -14.31
N LEU A 122 10.30 -17.85 -13.32
CA LEU A 122 10.04 -17.55 -11.91
C LEU A 122 10.69 -16.22 -11.48
N ARG A 123 11.94 -15.98 -11.89
CA ARG A 123 12.67 -14.75 -11.56
C ARG A 123 12.02 -13.51 -12.17
N GLU A 124 11.61 -13.59 -13.42
CA GLU A 124 10.93 -12.49 -14.11
C GLU A 124 9.54 -12.23 -13.52
N ALA A 125 8.82 -13.29 -13.11
CA ALA A 125 7.53 -13.18 -12.46
C ALA A 125 7.62 -12.40 -11.14
N VAL A 126 8.64 -12.66 -10.31
CA VAL A 126 8.91 -11.92 -9.07
C VAL A 126 9.08 -10.43 -9.35
N PHE A 127 9.99 -10.06 -10.26
CA PHE A 127 10.19 -8.65 -10.62
C PHE A 127 8.94 -8.00 -11.23
N THR A 128 8.17 -8.74 -12.01
CA THR A 128 6.93 -8.26 -12.63
C THR A 128 5.88 -7.92 -11.56
N LEU A 129 5.75 -8.74 -10.52
CA LEU A 129 4.85 -8.49 -9.40
C LEU A 129 5.29 -7.31 -8.54
N GLU A 130 6.58 -7.24 -8.19
CA GLU A 130 7.12 -6.14 -7.38
C GLU A 130 6.90 -4.78 -8.07
N ARG A 131 7.14 -4.70 -9.39
CA ARG A 131 6.89 -3.49 -10.19
C ARG A 131 5.41 -3.11 -10.25
N ALA A 132 4.51 -4.08 -10.16
CA ALA A 132 3.07 -3.86 -10.10
C ALA A 132 2.57 -3.50 -8.68
N GLY A 133 3.46 -3.46 -7.68
CA GLY A 133 3.09 -3.24 -6.28
C GLY A 133 2.36 -4.44 -5.67
N LEU A 134 2.63 -5.65 -6.17
CA LEU A 134 2.12 -6.93 -5.68
C LEU A 134 3.26 -7.75 -5.07
N ARG A 135 2.91 -8.80 -4.31
CA ARG A 135 3.88 -9.68 -3.67
C ARG A 135 3.83 -11.08 -4.25
N MET A 136 4.95 -11.79 -4.17
CA MET A 136 4.97 -13.21 -4.47
C MET A 136 4.27 -13.99 -3.35
N GLY A 137 3.27 -14.79 -3.71
CA GLY A 137 2.62 -15.74 -2.81
C GLY A 137 3.26 -17.12 -2.89
N ASP A 138 2.44 -18.15 -2.63
CA ASP A 138 2.89 -19.53 -2.68
C ASP A 138 3.32 -19.94 -4.09
N VAL A 139 4.44 -20.67 -4.17
CA VAL A 139 4.98 -21.21 -5.42
C VAL A 139 4.84 -22.73 -5.39
N GLN A 140 3.99 -23.26 -6.25
CA GLN A 140 3.84 -24.71 -6.44
C GLN A 140 4.60 -25.14 -7.69
N PHE A 141 5.20 -26.32 -7.65
CA PHE A 141 5.95 -26.86 -8.77
C PHE A 141 5.28 -28.13 -9.27
N THR A 142 4.97 -28.18 -10.57
CA THR A 142 4.28 -29.31 -11.20
C THR A 142 4.98 -29.70 -12.50
N PRO A 143 5.10 -30.99 -12.83
CA PRO A 143 5.58 -31.44 -14.14
C PRO A 143 4.71 -30.91 -15.28
N SER A 144 5.30 -30.60 -16.43
CA SER A 144 4.58 -30.16 -17.63
C SER A 144 5.31 -30.60 -18.89
N GLU A 145 4.59 -31.21 -19.83
CA GLU A 145 5.17 -31.60 -21.12
C GLU A 145 5.39 -30.43 -22.08
N ASP A 146 4.53 -29.41 -21.99
CA ASP A 146 4.48 -28.30 -22.94
C ASP A 146 5.25 -27.06 -22.48
N ILE A 147 5.47 -26.91 -21.17
CA ILE A 147 6.03 -25.70 -20.58
C ILE A 147 7.44 -25.97 -20.06
N PHE A 148 8.40 -25.17 -20.52
CA PHE A 148 9.78 -25.23 -20.07
C PHE A 148 9.93 -25.12 -18.55
N MET A 149 10.92 -25.80 -18.02
CA MET A 149 11.28 -25.75 -16.60
C MET A 149 11.44 -24.31 -16.09
N ASN A 150 11.09 -24.07 -14.82
CA ASN A 150 11.15 -22.76 -14.15
C ASN A 150 10.29 -21.67 -14.82
N THR A 151 9.32 -22.06 -15.64
CA THR A 151 8.38 -21.16 -16.30
C THR A 151 7.01 -21.26 -15.64
N VAL A 152 6.34 -20.12 -15.44
CA VAL A 152 5.01 -20.06 -14.84
C VAL A 152 3.98 -20.70 -15.77
N ILE A 153 3.29 -21.71 -15.26
CA ILE A 153 2.17 -22.41 -15.88
C ILE A 153 0.89 -21.59 -15.70
N SER A 154 0.61 -21.20 -14.46
CA SER A 154 -0.61 -20.50 -14.08
C SER A 154 -0.38 -19.59 -12.86
N GLN A 155 -1.33 -18.68 -12.65
CA GLN A 155 -1.36 -17.72 -11.55
C GLN A 155 -2.73 -17.77 -10.88
N SER A 156 -2.80 -17.50 -9.57
CA SER A 156 -4.02 -17.61 -8.78
C SER A 156 -5.08 -16.55 -9.11
N VAL A 157 -4.67 -15.42 -9.67
CA VAL A 157 -5.56 -14.34 -10.09
C VAL A 157 -5.31 -14.04 -11.56
N GLU A 158 -6.36 -14.01 -12.37
CA GLU A 158 -6.24 -13.80 -13.81
C GLU A 158 -5.60 -12.43 -14.15
N PRO A 159 -4.83 -12.36 -15.26
CA PRO A 159 -4.25 -11.10 -15.71
C PRO A 159 -5.33 -10.06 -16.01
N GLY A 160 -5.06 -8.80 -15.67
CA GLY A 160 -5.98 -7.67 -15.86
C GLY A 160 -7.01 -7.49 -14.75
N ARG A 161 -7.19 -8.49 -13.86
CA ARG A 161 -8.05 -8.34 -12.67
C ARG A 161 -7.42 -7.33 -11.70
N LYS A 162 -8.27 -6.65 -10.94
CA LYS A 162 -7.85 -5.72 -9.89
C LYS A 162 -7.59 -6.49 -8.60
N ALA A 163 -6.43 -6.27 -8.01
CA ALA A 163 -6.05 -6.80 -6.69
C ALA A 163 -5.57 -5.66 -5.79
N ARG A 164 -5.66 -5.85 -4.47
CA ARG A 164 -5.20 -4.85 -3.50
C ARG A 164 -3.69 -4.68 -3.63
N SER A 165 -3.20 -3.45 -3.58
CA SER A 165 -1.76 -3.22 -3.52
C SER A 165 -1.16 -3.93 -2.31
N GLY A 166 -0.05 -4.64 -2.53
CA GLY A 166 0.63 -5.47 -1.54
C GLY A 166 0.04 -6.86 -1.37
N SER A 167 -1.04 -7.24 -2.08
CA SER A 167 -1.57 -8.60 -2.02
C SER A 167 -0.61 -9.62 -2.66
N SER A 168 -0.63 -10.84 -2.15
CA SER A 168 0.18 -11.94 -2.68
C SER A 168 -0.53 -12.66 -3.83
N ILE A 169 0.19 -12.95 -4.91
CA ILE A 169 -0.28 -13.77 -6.03
C ILE A 169 0.46 -15.10 -6.01
N ALA A 170 -0.28 -16.21 -5.89
CA ALA A 170 0.32 -17.55 -5.95
C ALA A 170 0.50 -17.99 -7.41
N ILE A 171 1.52 -18.79 -7.67
CA ILE A 171 1.84 -19.29 -9.02
C ILE A 171 2.15 -20.77 -9.02
N VAL A 172 1.86 -21.40 -10.15
CA VAL A 172 2.32 -22.76 -10.45
C VAL A 172 3.42 -22.67 -11.49
N VAL A 173 4.55 -23.33 -11.23
CA VAL A 173 5.75 -23.30 -12.05
C VAL A 173 6.05 -24.70 -12.59
N SER A 174 6.49 -24.77 -13.83
CA SER A 174 6.85 -26.03 -14.48
C SER A 174 8.15 -26.60 -13.93
N GLN A 175 8.13 -27.89 -13.63
CA GLN A 175 9.33 -28.71 -13.33
C GLN A 175 10.01 -29.26 -14.59
N GLY A 176 9.51 -28.95 -15.78
CA GLY A 176 9.92 -29.59 -17.03
C GLY A 176 9.13 -30.88 -17.30
N LYS A 177 9.52 -31.62 -18.36
CA LYS A 177 8.77 -32.82 -18.75
C LYS A 177 8.86 -33.89 -17.65
N PRO A 178 7.79 -34.64 -17.38
CA PRO A 178 7.85 -35.77 -16.45
C PRO A 178 8.98 -36.74 -16.84
N GLY A 179 9.93 -36.97 -15.94
CA GLY A 179 11.08 -37.84 -16.21
C GLY A 179 12.16 -37.25 -17.11
N GLU A 180 12.12 -35.95 -17.40
CA GLU A 180 13.21 -35.25 -18.09
C GLU A 180 14.49 -35.38 -17.27
N LYS A 181 15.48 -36.06 -17.85
CA LYS A 181 16.78 -36.23 -17.22
C LYS A 181 17.73 -35.15 -17.70
N ARG A 182 18.43 -34.51 -16.78
CA ARG A 182 19.50 -33.56 -17.10
C ARG A 182 20.83 -34.11 -16.61
N ALA A 183 21.89 -33.74 -17.32
CA ALA A 183 23.24 -34.05 -16.89
C ALA A 183 23.51 -33.37 -15.53
N VAL A 184 23.89 -34.15 -14.53
CA VAL A 184 24.30 -33.60 -13.23
C VAL A 184 25.56 -32.75 -13.45
N PRO A 185 25.58 -31.48 -12.99
CA PRO A 185 26.75 -30.62 -13.15
C PRO A 185 27.92 -31.16 -12.34
N ASN A 186 29.14 -30.89 -12.82
CA ASN A 186 30.34 -31.21 -12.06
C ASN A 186 30.54 -30.19 -10.93
N VAL A 187 30.43 -30.66 -9.70
CA VAL A 187 30.73 -29.90 -8.49
C VAL A 187 31.93 -30.41 -7.71
N THR A 188 32.64 -31.42 -8.22
CA THR A 188 33.90 -31.89 -7.64
C THR A 188 34.95 -30.76 -7.63
N LEU A 189 35.78 -30.75 -6.58
CA LEU A 189 36.81 -29.73 -6.30
C LEU A 189 36.28 -28.30 -6.08
N LYS A 190 34.96 -28.09 -6.05
CA LYS A 190 34.35 -26.81 -5.67
C LYS A 190 34.12 -26.73 -4.18
N SER A 191 33.97 -25.51 -3.67
CA SER A 191 33.50 -25.31 -2.29
C SER A 191 32.06 -25.79 -2.14
N LEU A 192 31.69 -26.27 -0.95
CA LEU A 192 30.33 -26.70 -0.64
C LEU A 192 29.29 -25.62 -1.01
N THR A 193 29.55 -24.35 -0.69
CA THR A 193 28.66 -23.24 -1.02
C THR A 193 28.47 -23.07 -2.53
N GLU A 194 29.55 -23.15 -3.30
CA GLU A 194 29.48 -23.05 -4.77
C GLU A 194 28.76 -24.26 -5.37
N ALA A 195 29.05 -25.47 -4.88
CA ALA A 195 28.40 -26.71 -5.29
C ALA A 195 26.89 -26.65 -5.07
N GLN A 196 26.44 -26.24 -3.89
CA GLN A 196 25.02 -26.07 -3.56
C GLN A 196 24.34 -25.09 -4.53
N ARG A 197 24.97 -23.94 -4.80
CA ARG A 197 24.44 -22.94 -5.74
C ARG A 197 24.30 -23.52 -7.15
N LEU A 198 25.30 -24.24 -7.65
CA LEU A 198 25.28 -24.82 -8.99
C LEU A 198 24.22 -25.92 -9.13
N LEU A 199 24.09 -26.79 -8.12
CA LEU A 199 23.06 -27.83 -8.10
C LEU A 199 21.65 -27.23 -8.13
N LEU A 200 21.39 -26.23 -7.27
CA LEU A 200 20.10 -25.53 -7.25
C LEU A 200 19.79 -24.83 -8.57
N GLN A 201 20.78 -24.19 -9.19
CA GLN A 201 20.62 -23.55 -10.50
C GLN A 201 20.35 -24.56 -11.63
N ALA A 202 20.97 -25.73 -11.56
CA ALA A 202 20.74 -26.82 -12.51
C ALA A 202 19.42 -27.56 -12.27
N GLY A 203 18.75 -27.30 -11.12
CA GLY A 203 17.46 -27.90 -10.79
C GLY A 203 17.53 -29.14 -9.91
N PHE A 204 18.68 -29.39 -9.29
CA PHE A 204 18.88 -30.50 -8.37
C PHE A 204 18.77 -30.03 -6.91
N LYS A 205 18.36 -30.94 -6.04
CA LYS A 205 18.38 -30.71 -4.59
C LYS A 205 19.73 -31.20 -4.05
N VAL A 206 20.19 -30.58 -2.98
CA VAL A 206 21.36 -31.08 -2.24
C VAL A 206 20.87 -32.22 -1.36
N GLY A 207 21.49 -33.39 -1.51
CA GLY A 207 21.20 -34.59 -0.74
C GLY A 207 21.98 -34.65 0.57
N ALA A 208 22.40 -35.85 0.93
CA ALA A 208 23.25 -36.08 2.10
C ALA A 208 24.63 -35.43 1.90
N ILE A 209 25.13 -34.77 2.95
CA ILE A 209 26.48 -34.23 3.00
C ILE A 209 27.30 -35.12 3.94
N ASN A 210 28.21 -35.89 3.35
CA ASN A 210 29.09 -36.79 4.07
C ASN A 210 30.47 -36.13 4.21
N HIS A 211 31.03 -36.14 5.41
CA HIS A 211 32.35 -35.61 5.65
C HIS A 211 33.39 -36.73 5.55
N GLN A 212 34.46 -36.49 4.81
CA GLN A 212 35.58 -37.41 4.68
C GLN A 212 36.88 -36.68 5.00
N VAL A 213 37.75 -37.35 5.75
CA VAL A 213 39.04 -36.79 6.11
C VAL A 213 39.92 -36.71 4.86
N SER A 214 40.45 -35.51 4.59
CA SER A 214 41.39 -35.28 3.49
C SER A 214 42.55 -34.41 3.96
N GLN A 215 43.77 -34.78 3.57
CA GLN A 215 44.99 -34.02 3.85
C GLN A 215 45.34 -33.06 2.70
N ASP A 216 44.85 -33.35 1.49
CA ASP A 216 45.22 -32.66 0.25
C ASP A 216 44.23 -31.54 -0.12
N LEU A 217 43.02 -31.58 0.44
CA LEU A 217 41.94 -30.66 0.10
C LEU A 217 41.59 -29.74 1.26
N LEU A 218 41.22 -28.50 0.92
CA LEU A 218 40.71 -27.54 1.89
C LEU A 218 39.40 -28.04 2.53
N PRO A 219 39.13 -27.70 3.80
CA PRO A 219 37.88 -28.03 4.44
C PRO A 219 36.66 -27.52 3.65
N ASN A 220 35.60 -28.32 3.60
CA ASN A 220 34.36 -28.07 2.85
C ASN A 220 34.52 -28.05 1.33
N THR A 221 35.62 -28.57 0.78
CA THR A 221 35.75 -28.84 -0.66
C THR A 221 35.08 -30.16 -1.01
N VAL A 222 34.27 -30.19 -2.06
CA VAL A 222 33.62 -31.42 -2.56
C VAL A 222 34.69 -32.34 -3.14
N ILE A 223 34.83 -33.52 -2.55
CA ILE A 223 35.70 -34.61 -3.01
C ILE A 223 34.96 -35.39 -4.09
N GLU A 224 33.75 -35.84 -3.77
CA GLU A 224 32.91 -36.66 -4.64
C GLU A 224 31.45 -36.22 -4.59
N GLN A 225 30.71 -36.59 -5.62
CA GLN A 225 29.27 -36.36 -5.72
C GLN A 225 28.57 -37.61 -6.24
N TYR A 226 27.31 -37.77 -5.87
CA TYR A 226 26.45 -38.82 -6.41
C TYR A 226 25.03 -38.29 -6.67
N PRO A 227 24.44 -38.43 -7.87
CA PRO A 227 24.97 -39.08 -9.08
C PRO A 227 26.21 -38.41 -9.67
N LYS A 228 26.96 -39.16 -10.50
CA LYS A 228 28.25 -38.67 -11.04
C LYS A 228 28.03 -37.53 -12.02
N SER A 229 29.04 -36.66 -12.16
CA SER A 229 29.04 -35.61 -13.17
C SER A 229 28.73 -36.18 -14.57
N GLY A 230 27.81 -35.55 -15.29
CA GLY A 230 27.39 -35.97 -16.63
C GLY A 230 26.34 -37.08 -16.65
N GLU A 231 26.04 -37.73 -15.52
CA GLU A 231 24.97 -38.71 -15.41
C GLU A 231 23.60 -38.03 -15.57
N LEU A 232 22.67 -38.71 -16.22
CA LEU A 232 21.33 -38.20 -16.47
C LEU A 232 20.44 -38.48 -15.24
N ALA A 233 20.19 -37.43 -14.45
CA ALA A 233 19.36 -37.47 -13.25
C ALA A 233 18.05 -36.71 -13.46
N VAL A 234 16.99 -37.13 -12.76
CA VAL A 234 15.68 -36.49 -12.86
C VAL A 234 15.72 -35.13 -12.18
N PHE A 235 15.00 -34.15 -12.72
CA PHE A 235 14.84 -32.85 -12.07
C PHE A 235 14.32 -33.00 -10.63
N GLY A 236 14.91 -32.23 -9.69
CA GLY A 236 14.57 -32.31 -8.27
C GLY A 236 15.13 -33.53 -7.53
N GLN A 237 15.85 -34.44 -8.22
CA GLN A 237 16.62 -35.50 -7.58
C GLN A 237 17.69 -34.90 -6.67
N ALA A 238 17.92 -35.55 -5.53
CA ALA A 238 18.96 -35.19 -4.60
C ALA A 238 20.34 -35.62 -5.13
N VAL A 239 21.34 -34.75 -4.97
CA VAL A 239 22.75 -35.04 -5.24
C VAL A 239 23.50 -35.03 -3.92
N ASP A 240 23.95 -36.20 -3.51
CA ASP A 240 24.76 -36.40 -2.31
C ASP A 240 26.19 -35.89 -2.55
N LEU A 241 26.76 -35.25 -1.54
CA LEU A 241 28.09 -34.64 -1.60
C LEU A 241 28.99 -35.24 -0.53
N PHE A 242 30.21 -35.60 -0.92
CA PHE A 242 31.27 -35.98 -0.01
C PHE A 242 32.24 -34.81 0.08
N VAL A 243 32.45 -34.24 1.26
CA VAL A 243 33.24 -33.04 1.45
C VAL A 243 34.44 -33.28 2.36
N ALA A 244 35.54 -32.61 2.07
CA ALA A 244 36.76 -32.67 2.84
C ALA A 244 36.57 -32.08 4.23
N GLN A 245 36.99 -32.83 5.23
CA GLN A 245 37.12 -32.40 6.61
C GLN A 245 38.59 -32.46 7.02
N LYS A 246 39.01 -31.48 7.81
CA LYS A 246 40.36 -31.45 8.38
C LYS A 246 40.53 -32.61 9.37
N VAL A 247 41.66 -33.31 9.30
CA VAL A 247 42.08 -34.26 10.33
C VAL A 247 42.09 -33.53 11.68
N ASP A 248 41.33 -34.01 12.67
CA ASP A 248 41.51 -33.54 14.05
C ASP A 248 42.78 -34.20 14.61
N PRO A 249 43.86 -33.45 14.92
CA PRO A 249 45.08 -34.01 15.47
C PRO A 249 44.87 -34.73 16.80
N ARG A 250 43.73 -34.50 17.49
CA ARG A 250 43.42 -35.12 18.79
C ARG A 250 42.81 -36.52 18.67
N ALA A 251 42.20 -36.87 17.54
CA ALA A 251 41.55 -38.17 17.35
C ALA A 251 42.53 -39.30 17.02
N THR A 252 43.78 -38.99 16.67
CA THR A 252 44.81 -39.98 16.31
C THR A 252 45.69 -40.41 17.50
N MET A 253 45.53 -39.79 18.67
CA MET A 253 46.37 -40.04 19.85
C MET A 253 45.80 -41.13 20.79
N GLU A 254 44.76 -41.85 20.38
CA GLU A 254 44.03 -42.81 21.24
C GLU A 254 44.02 -44.27 20.71
N ASN A 255 44.89 -44.61 19.75
CA ASN A 255 45.12 -45.99 19.30
C ASN A 255 46.60 -46.39 19.37
#